data_AF-A0A8R7QY66-F1
#
_entry.id   AF-A0A8R7QY66-F1
#
_cell.length_a   1.000
_cell.length_b   1.000
_cell.length_c   1.000
_cell.angle_alpha   90.00
_cell.angle_beta   90.00
_cell.angle_gamma   90.00
#
_symmetry.space_group_name_H-M   'P 1'
#
loop_
_entity.id
_entity.type
_entity.pdbx_description
1 polymer ?
#
loop_
_entity_poly.entity_id
_entity_poly.type
_entity_poly.pdbx_seq_one_letter_code
_entity_poly.pdbx_strand_id
1 'polypeptide(L)'
;MPRQGNGNDCRVFVMKCMEIWTPRVVVDDYFSKVNIPNIKIQYANQLFFSSKNTADKSLVTHFFGEGKFHRVKKSVTSESNAS
;
A
#
# COMPACT_ATOMS: atom_id res chain seq x y z
N MET A 1 -25.92 13.37 -3.07
CA MET A 1 -24.77 12.96 -2.24
C MET A 1 -24.98 11.50 -1.90
N PRO A 2 -24.16 10.58 -2.43
CA PRO A 2 -24.44 9.17 -2.31
C PRO A 2 -24.33 8.78 -0.84
N ARG A 3 -25.45 8.31 -0.28
CA ARG A 3 -25.56 8.04 1.16
C ARG A 3 -24.64 6.88 1.51
N GLN A 4 -23.76 7.02 2.49
CA GLN A 4 -22.94 5.91 2.95
C GLN A 4 -23.80 4.88 3.70
N GLY A 5 -23.53 3.58 3.51
CA GLY A 5 -24.30 2.47 4.13
C GLY A 5 -23.65 1.83 5.36
N ASN A 6 -22.39 2.16 5.64
CA ASN A 6 -21.59 1.65 6.75
C ASN A 6 -20.80 2.81 7.39
N GLY A 7 -20.12 2.64 8.52
CA GLY A 7 -19.30 3.70 9.13
C GLY A 7 -17.88 3.85 8.56
N ASN A 8 -17.38 2.83 7.86
CA ASN A 8 -15.94 2.68 7.60
C ASN A 8 -15.47 3.31 6.29
N ASP A 9 -16.38 3.57 5.35
CA ASP A 9 -16.03 4.07 4.02
C ASP A 9 -16.09 5.60 3.91
N CYS A 10 -16.30 6.33 5.00
CA CYS A 10 -16.56 7.78 4.98
C CYS A 10 -15.42 8.56 4.35
N ARG A 11 -14.20 8.14 4.63
CA ARG A 11 -12.99 8.72 4.05
C ARG A 11 -12.94 8.54 2.54
N VAL A 12 -13.41 7.40 2.03
CA VAL A 12 -13.42 7.08 0.60
C VAL A 12 -14.43 7.98 -0.13
N PHE A 13 -15.62 8.15 0.44
CA PHE A 13 -16.63 9.07 -0.10
C PHE A 13 -16.11 10.51 -0.13
N VAL A 14 -15.52 10.99 0.97
CA VAL A 14 -14.98 12.35 1.05
C VAL A 14 -13.85 12.56 0.04
N MET A 15 -12.89 11.64 -0.05
CA MET A 15 -11.79 11.73 -1.02
C MET A 15 -12.33 11.78 -2.46
N LYS A 16 -13.31 10.94 -2.81
CA LYS A 16 -13.86 10.94 -4.16
C LYS A 16 -14.66 12.20 -4.47
N CYS A 17 -15.45 12.70 -3.52
CA CYS A 17 -16.15 13.97 -3.66
C CYS A 17 -15.20 15.15 -3.90
N MET A 18 -14.08 15.21 -3.17
CA MET A 18 -13.05 16.25 -3.35
C MET A 18 -12.35 16.15 -4.70
N GLU A 19 -12.10 14.92 -5.18
CA GLU A 19 -11.46 14.67 -6.47
C GLU A 19 -12.29 15.16 -7.65
N ILE A 20 -13.62 14.97 -7.60
CA ILE A 20 -14.55 15.35 -8.69
C ILE A 20 -15.16 16.74 -8.51
N TRP A 21 -14.80 17.45 -7.44
CA TRP A 21 -15.48 18.68 -7.05
C TRP A 21 -15.41 19.75 -8.14
N THR A 22 -16.58 20.12 -8.66
CA THR A 22 -16.78 21.30 -9.51
C THR A 22 -18.12 21.96 -9.15
N PRO A 23 -18.32 23.26 -9.44
CA PRO A 23 -19.54 23.99 -9.03
C PRO A 23 -20.88 23.40 -9.52
N ARG A 24 -20.86 22.51 -10.52
CA ARG A 24 -22.07 21.90 -11.10
C ARG A 24 -22.04 20.37 -11.05
N VAL A 25 -21.16 19.79 -10.23
CA VAL A 25 -21.04 18.33 -10.14
C VAL A 25 -22.28 17.72 -9.50
N VAL A 26 -22.89 16.74 -10.17
CA VAL A 26 -23.88 15.85 -9.58
C VAL A 26 -23.16 14.58 -9.16
N VAL A 27 -22.75 14.52 -7.90
CA VAL A 27 -21.87 13.45 -7.36
C VAL A 27 -22.41 12.04 -7.63
N ASP A 28 -23.74 11.89 -7.61
CA ASP A 28 -24.42 10.60 -7.82
C ASP A 28 -24.22 10.05 -9.26
N ASP A 29 -23.86 10.90 -10.24
CA ASP A 29 -23.54 10.48 -11.60
C ASP A 29 -22.13 9.87 -11.74
N TYR A 30 -21.24 10.15 -10.77
CA TYR A 30 -19.83 9.76 -10.85
C TYR A 30 -19.53 8.45 -10.11
N PHE A 31 -20.21 8.20 -8.99
CA PHE A 31 -20.04 6.94 -8.26
C PHE A 31 -21.21 6.67 -7.32
N SER A 32 -21.37 5.39 -7.00
CA SER A 32 -22.34 4.89 -6.01
C SER A 32 -21.64 3.96 -5.02
N LYS A 33 -22.42 3.45 -4.04
CA LYS A 33 -21.95 2.44 -3.08
C LYS A 33 -21.30 1.22 -3.74
N VAL A 34 -21.79 0.81 -4.91
CA VAL A 34 -21.28 -0.36 -5.63
C VAL A 34 -19.83 -0.16 -6.09
N ASN A 35 -19.42 1.09 -6.31
CA ASN A 35 -18.07 1.42 -6.78
C ASN A 35 -17.05 1.51 -5.64
N ILE A 36 -17.49 1.61 -4.39
CA ILE A 36 -16.64 1.88 -3.21
C ILE A 36 -15.51 0.85 -3.03
N PRO A 37 -15.73 -0.47 -3.15
CA PRO A 37 -14.66 -1.45 -3.02
C PRO A 37 -13.52 -1.23 -4.03
N ASN A 38 -13.86 -0.89 -5.27
CA ASN A 38 -12.87 -0.62 -6.31
C ASN A 38 -12.12 0.69 -6.06
N ILE A 39 -12.83 1.75 -5.68
CA ILE A 39 -12.22 3.05 -5.33
C ILE A 39 -11.22 2.88 -4.17
N LYS A 40 -11.54 2.05 -3.17
CA LYS A 40 -10.61 1.74 -2.07
C LYS A 40 -9.31 1.13 -2.55
N ILE A 41 -9.38 0.15 -3.45
CA ILE A 41 -8.18 -0.50 -4.01
C ILE A 41 -7.36 0.51 -4.79
N GLN A 42 -8.00 1.36 -5.60
CA GLN A 42 -7.32 2.41 -6.36
C GLN A 42 -6.59 3.39 -5.44
N TYR A 43 -7.25 3.91 -4.41
CA TYR A 43 -6.61 4.80 -3.45
C TYR A 43 -5.50 4.13 -2.65
N ALA A 44 -5.67 2.87 -2.25
CA ALA A 44 -4.62 2.12 -1.56
C ALA A 44 -3.38 1.95 -2.46
N ASN A 45 -3.57 1.58 -3.72
CA ASN A 45 -2.47 1.43 -4.68
C ASN A 45 -1.78 2.78 -4.95
N GLN A 46 -2.55 3.83 -5.20
CA GLN A 46 -2.01 5.17 -5.41
C GLN A 46 -1.20 5.65 -4.20
N LEU A 47 -1.70 5.43 -2.99
CA LEU A 47 -1.00 5.82 -1.76
C LEU A 47 0.27 4.98 -1.55
N PHE A 48 0.19 3.67 -1.73
CA PHE A 48 1.31 2.76 -1.50
C PHE A 48 2.46 2.97 -2.48
N PHE A 49 2.15 3.17 -3.76
CA PHE A 49 3.15 3.35 -4.82
C PHE A 49 3.50 4.82 -5.10
N SER A 50 2.96 5.77 -4.34
CA SER A 50 3.29 7.18 -4.48
C SER A 50 4.75 7.44 -4.09
N SER A 51 5.48 8.18 -4.93
CA SER A 51 6.81 8.68 -4.58
C SER A 51 6.81 9.58 -3.33
N LYS A 52 5.66 10.18 -3.01
CA LYS A 52 5.47 10.98 -1.79
C LYS A 52 5.29 10.12 -0.53
N ASN A 53 4.94 8.85 -0.69
CA ASN A 53 4.85 7.88 0.41
C ASN A 53 6.13 7.05 0.49
N THR A 54 7.27 7.70 0.33
CA THR A 54 8.59 7.09 0.53
C THR A 54 9.08 7.47 1.92
N ALA A 55 9.52 6.47 2.68
CA ALA A 55 10.27 6.70 3.91
C ALA A 55 11.77 6.79 3.56
N ASP A 56 12.51 7.62 4.29
CA ASP A 56 13.96 7.57 4.22
C ASP A 56 14.43 6.21 4.77
N LYS A 57 15.08 5.43 3.89
CA LYS A 57 15.63 4.11 4.20
C LYS A 57 17.12 4.16 4.49
N SER A 58 17.74 5.35 4.46
CA SER A 58 19.18 5.53 4.67
C SER A 58 19.66 4.86 5.95
N LEU A 59 18.95 5.05 7.07
CA LEU A 59 19.32 4.46 8.36
C LEU A 59 19.32 2.92 8.34
N VAL A 60 18.28 2.32 7.74
CA VAL A 60 18.16 0.85 7.67
C VAL A 60 19.19 0.29 6.69
N THR A 61 19.32 0.90 5.51
CA THR A 61 20.26 0.47 4.47
C THR A 61 21.71 0.65 4.90
N HIS A 62 22.07 1.73 5.59
CA HIS A 62 23.39 1.96 6.15
C HIS A 62 23.70 0.95 7.26
N PHE A 63 22.75 0.71 8.18
CA PHE A 63 22.91 -0.28 9.24
C PHE A 63 23.20 -1.69 8.69
N PHE A 64 22.52 -2.10 7.62
CA PHE A 64 22.78 -3.39 6.96
C PHE A 64 23.96 -3.38 5.98
N GLY A 65 24.36 -2.22 5.46
CA GLY A 65 25.51 -2.07 4.57
C GLY A 65 26.85 -2.08 5.30
N GLU A 66 26.92 -1.51 6.50
CA GLU A 66 28.11 -1.55 7.36
C GLU A 66 28.22 -2.88 8.12
N GLY A 67 27.09 -3.55 8.36
CA GLY A 67 27.03 -4.91 8.84
C GLY A 67 27.40 -5.91 7.74
N LYS A 68 28.70 -6.04 7.41
CA LYS A 68 29.25 -7.24 6.74
C LYS A 68 29.10 -8.45 7.68
N PHE A 69 27.86 -8.90 7.89
CA PHE A 69 27.60 -10.25 8.34
C PHE A 69 28.16 -11.16 7.25
N HIS A 70 29.38 -11.63 7.46
CA HIS A 70 29.94 -12.72 6.71
C HIS A 70 28.95 -13.86 6.89
N ARG A 71 28.12 -14.10 5.87
CA ARG A 71 27.23 -15.25 5.83
C ARG A 71 28.14 -16.46 5.85
N VAL A 72 28.42 -17.01 7.03
CA VAL A 72 29.16 -18.24 7.20
C VAL A 72 28.33 -19.30 6.49
N LYS A 73 28.72 -19.65 5.27
CA LYS A 73 28.23 -20.85 4.62
C LYS A 73 28.80 -22.00 5.46
N LYS A 74 28.01 -22.56 6.37
CA LYS A 74 28.33 -23.89 6.90
C LYS A 74 28.29 -24.84 5.70
N SER A 75 29.47 -25.26 5.25
CA SER A 75 29.60 -26.42 4.38
C SER A 75 29.08 -27.62 5.17
N VAL A 76 27.95 -28.17 4.74
CA VAL A 76 27.51 -29.49 5.21
C VAL A 76 28.41 -30.49 4.51
N THR A 77 29.47 -30.93 5.19
CA THR A 77 30.17 -32.16 4.82
C THR A 77 29.24 -33.32 5.15
N SER A 78 28.66 -33.93 4.10
CA SER A 78 28.05 -35.24 4.21
C SER A 78 29.16 -36.25 4.45
N GLU A 79 29.32 -36.73 5.68
CA GLU A 79 30.08 -37.94 5.94
C GLU A 79 29.31 -39.12 5.36
N SER A 80 29.81 -39.66 4.25
CA SER A 80 29.44 -40.96 3.73
C SER A 80 30.08 -42.03 4.60
N ASN A 81 29.35 -42.54 5.59
CA ASN A 81 29.67 -43.80 6.26
C ASN A 81 28.46 -44.72 6.15
N ALA A 82 28.52 -45.66 5.21
CA ALA A 82 27.76 -46.89 5.24
C ALA A 82 28.75 -48.03 4.99
N SER A 83 29.01 -48.79 6.06
CA SER A 83 29.66 -50.10 6.04
C SER A 83 28.81 -51.14 5.34
#